data_AF-A0A514LGH9-F1
#
_entry.id   AF-A0A514LGH9-F1
#
_cell.length_a   1.000
_cell.length_b   1.000
_cell.length_c   1.000
_cell.angle_alpha   90.00
_cell.angle_beta   90.00
_cell.angle_gamma   90.00
#
_symmetry.space_group_name_H-M   'P 1'
#
loop_
_entity.id
_entity.type
_entity.pdbx_description
1 polymer ?
#
loop_
_entity_poly.entity_id
_entity_poly.type
_entity_poly.pdbx_seq_one_letter_code
_entity_poly.pdbx_strand_id
1 'polypeptide(L)'
;MAAQANLLEQKREHLDQVIGTIERVQAIIQEQENQTDSDLLLGLIHALQREEDQKQWMANHMSKELLDRIFLEGKTAEEKLELEKKITAIFSDIIRFYHERKPVDELAVQEKGLELMNVLTEVFELEYFDELEEISEGFGDKSLLHTKVLTNEVEAYLTDILSKVREEGR
;
A
#
# COMPACT_ATOMS: atom_id res chain seq x y z
N MET A 1 -28.54 22.51 -19.92
CA MET A 1 -27.54 23.36 -19.26
C MET A 1 -27.12 22.82 -17.89
N ALA A 2 -28.03 22.55 -16.95
CA ALA A 2 -27.68 21.98 -15.65
C ALA A 2 -26.89 20.65 -15.70
N ALA A 3 -27.26 19.73 -16.59
CA ALA A 3 -26.54 18.46 -16.77
C ALA A 3 -25.11 18.62 -17.33
N GLN A 4 -24.90 19.61 -18.22
CA GLN A 4 -23.57 19.92 -18.79
C GLN A 4 -22.67 20.60 -17.76
N ALA A 5 -23.23 21.49 -16.94
CA ALA A 5 -22.50 22.11 -15.83
C ALA A 5 -22.06 21.06 -14.81
N ASN A 6 -22.94 20.12 -14.47
CA ASN A 6 -22.61 19.01 -13.56
C ASN A 6 -21.48 18.12 -14.13
N LEU A 7 -21.54 17.78 -15.42
CA LEU A 7 -20.48 16.99 -16.07
C LEU A 7 -19.12 17.71 -16.06
N LEU A 8 -19.10 19.04 -16.19
CA LEU A 8 -17.86 19.82 -16.11
C LEU A 8 -17.32 19.88 -14.68
N GLU A 9 -18.18 19.99 -13.69
CA GLU A 9 -17.79 19.97 -12.28
C GLU A 9 -17.16 18.62 -11.90
N GLN A 10 -17.80 17.51 -12.27
CA GLN A 10 -17.26 16.16 -12.07
C GLN A 10 -15.90 15.97 -12.73
N LYS A 11 -15.72 16.53 -13.95
CA LYS A 11 -14.41 16.49 -14.62
C LYS A 11 -13.36 17.31 -13.89
N ARG A 12 -13.73 18.45 -13.30
CA ARG A 12 -12.80 19.27 -12.52
C ARG A 12 -12.38 18.53 -11.26
N GLU A 13 -13.33 17.99 -10.50
CA GLU A 13 -13.06 17.18 -9.30
C GLU A 13 -12.15 15.99 -9.62
N HIS A 14 -12.40 15.28 -10.72
CA HIS A 14 -11.54 14.19 -11.17
C HIS A 14 -10.12 14.66 -11.51
N LEU A 15 -9.97 15.80 -12.20
CA LEU A 15 -8.65 16.36 -12.51
C LEU A 15 -7.90 16.77 -11.24
N ASP A 16 -8.58 17.40 -10.29
CA ASP A 16 -7.99 17.81 -9.00
C ASP A 16 -7.50 16.58 -8.23
N GLN A 17 -8.27 15.48 -8.20
CA GLN A 17 -7.86 14.20 -7.62
C GLN A 17 -6.63 13.59 -8.29
N VAL A 18 -6.60 13.58 -9.64
CA VAL A 18 -5.47 13.03 -10.40
C VAL A 18 -4.21 13.87 -10.17
N ILE A 19 -4.32 15.20 -10.15
CA ILE A 19 -3.20 16.10 -9.84
C ILE A 19 -2.67 15.83 -8.44
N GLY A 20 -3.54 15.79 -7.43
CA GLY A 20 -3.13 15.50 -6.04
C GLY A 20 -2.46 14.13 -5.90
N THR A 21 -2.93 13.12 -6.64
CA THR A 21 -2.29 11.80 -6.69
C THR A 21 -0.87 11.89 -7.25
N ILE A 22 -0.69 12.59 -8.37
CA ILE A 22 0.63 12.76 -8.99
C ILE A 22 1.57 13.52 -8.06
N GLU A 23 1.10 14.58 -7.40
CA GLU A 23 1.91 15.35 -6.44
C GLU A 23 2.37 14.50 -5.24
N ARG A 24 1.47 13.67 -4.67
CA ARG A 24 1.84 12.71 -3.60
C ARG A 24 2.87 11.70 -4.09
N VAL A 25 2.67 11.10 -5.25
CA VAL A 25 3.64 10.13 -5.83
C VAL A 25 4.98 10.80 -6.10
N GLN A 26 4.99 12.05 -6.60
CA GLN A 26 6.21 12.82 -6.79
C GLN A 26 6.97 13.07 -5.49
N ALA A 27 6.26 13.43 -4.42
CA ALA A 27 6.85 13.61 -3.10
C ALA A 27 7.43 12.29 -2.55
N ILE A 28 6.80 11.16 -2.83
CA ILE A 28 7.29 9.82 -2.45
C ILE A 28 8.59 9.46 -3.17
N ILE A 29 8.67 9.71 -4.49
CA ILE A 29 9.83 9.29 -5.30
C ILE A 29 11.02 10.26 -5.24
N GLN A 30 10.80 11.53 -4.88
CA GLN A 30 11.88 12.52 -4.80
C GLN A 30 13.00 12.10 -3.85
N GLU A 31 12.66 11.38 -2.77
CA GLU A 31 13.61 10.90 -1.77
C GLU A 31 14.25 9.55 -2.15
N GLN A 32 13.71 8.86 -3.16
CA GLN A 32 14.14 7.52 -3.58
C GLN A 32 15.17 7.53 -4.72
N GLU A 33 15.70 8.70 -5.12
CA GLU A 33 16.70 8.88 -6.20
C GLU A 33 16.42 8.06 -7.49
N ASN A 34 15.15 7.93 -7.90
CA ASN A 34 14.71 7.12 -9.06
C ASN A 34 14.99 5.60 -8.96
N GLN A 35 15.16 5.04 -7.77
CA GLN A 35 15.33 3.59 -7.58
C GLN A 35 14.00 2.83 -7.49
N THR A 36 12.86 3.54 -7.52
CA THR A 36 11.53 2.94 -7.40
C THR A 36 11.11 2.28 -8.71
N ASP A 37 10.70 1.01 -8.61
CA ASP A 37 10.24 0.21 -9.75
C ASP A 37 9.00 0.84 -10.42
N SER A 38 8.95 0.83 -11.76
CA SER A 38 7.86 1.47 -12.51
C SER A 38 6.50 0.81 -12.28
N ASP A 39 6.48 -0.51 -12.06
CA ASP A 39 5.24 -1.24 -11.78
C ASP A 39 4.74 -0.92 -10.37
N LEU A 40 5.65 -0.73 -9.41
CA LEU A 40 5.33 -0.24 -8.06
C LEU A 40 4.70 1.17 -8.13
N LEU A 41 5.25 2.07 -8.95
CA LEU A 41 4.70 3.42 -9.12
C LEU A 41 3.32 3.42 -9.75
N LEU A 42 3.11 2.61 -10.78
CA LEU A 42 1.79 2.45 -11.39
C LEU A 42 0.80 1.84 -10.39
N GLY A 43 1.28 0.89 -9.60
CA GLY A 43 0.67 0.35 -8.38
C GLY A 43 0.10 1.43 -7.46
N LEU A 44 0.98 2.33 -7.01
CA LEU A 44 0.66 3.44 -6.12
C LEU A 44 -0.34 4.42 -6.74
N ILE A 45 -0.15 4.81 -8.01
CA ILE A 45 -1.03 5.77 -8.70
C ILE A 45 -2.47 5.25 -8.72
N HIS A 46 -2.65 4.00 -9.12
CA HIS A 46 -4.00 3.41 -9.19
C HIS A 46 -4.60 3.18 -7.80
N ALA A 47 -3.80 2.84 -6.78
CA ALA A 47 -4.28 2.73 -5.41
C ALA A 47 -4.81 4.07 -4.91
N LEU A 48 -4.03 5.15 -5.07
CA LEU A 48 -4.41 6.51 -4.65
C LEU A 48 -5.60 7.06 -5.45
N GLN A 49 -5.66 6.80 -6.76
CA GLN A 49 -6.80 7.22 -7.60
C GLN A 49 -8.12 6.57 -7.18
N ARG A 50 -8.07 5.40 -6.53
CA ARG A 50 -9.25 4.61 -6.15
C ARG A 50 -9.39 4.49 -4.63
N GLU A 51 -8.64 5.29 -3.87
CA GLU A 51 -8.57 5.22 -2.40
C GLU A 51 -9.97 5.30 -1.77
N GLU A 52 -10.81 6.23 -2.24
CA GLU A 52 -12.18 6.40 -1.72
C GLU A 52 -13.11 5.22 -2.08
N ASP A 53 -13.01 4.70 -3.32
CA ASP A 53 -13.78 3.51 -3.73
C ASP A 53 -13.37 2.28 -2.90
N GLN A 54 -12.06 2.13 -2.64
CA GLN A 54 -11.51 1.07 -1.81
C GLN A 54 -12.01 1.20 -0.36
N LYS A 55 -11.98 2.41 0.20
CA LYS A 55 -12.49 2.70 1.54
C LYS A 55 -13.96 2.35 1.70
N GLN A 56 -14.80 2.78 0.74
CA GLN A 56 -16.24 2.48 0.77
C GLN A 56 -16.53 0.99 0.66
N TRP A 57 -15.77 0.27 -0.16
CA TRP A 57 -15.90 -1.18 -0.25
C TRP A 57 -15.50 -1.85 1.08
N MET A 58 -14.36 -1.44 1.64
CA MET A 58 -13.81 -1.99 2.89
C MET A 58 -14.73 -1.74 4.08
N ALA A 59 -15.41 -0.59 4.13
CA ALA A 59 -16.37 -0.26 5.18
C ALA A 59 -17.54 -1.27 5.34
N ASN A 60 -17.83 -2.07 4.30
CA ASN A 60 -18.86 -3.10 4.36
C ASN A 60 -18.34 -4.46 4.85
N HIS A 61 -17.02 -4.63 5.00
CA HIS A 61 -16.38 -5.92 5.26
C HIS A 61 -15.48 -5.91 6.52
N MET A 62 -15.23 -4.75 7.14
CA MET A 62 -14.41 -4.65 8.36
C MET A 62 -15.01 -3.70 9.40
N SER A 63 -14.49 -3.80 10.62
CA SER A 63 -14.79 -2.86 11.69
C SER A 63 -14.38 -1.44 11.31
N LYS A 64 -15.13 -0.44 11.82
CA LYS A 64 -14.80 0.96 11.56
C LYS A 64 -13.43 1.30 12.16
N GLU A 65 -13.09 0.74 13.31
CA GLU A 65 -11.80 0.90 13.95
C GLU A 65 -10.64 0.43 13.04
N LEU A 66 -10.77 -0.74 12.41
CA LEU A 66 -9.77 -1.24 11.46
C LEU A 66 -9.71 -0.38 10.19
N LEU A 67 -10.88 0.01 9.66
CA LEU A 67 -10.96 0.89 8.49
C LEU A 67 -10.26 2.23 8.75
N ASP A 68 -10.56 2.87 9.88
CA ASP A 68 -9.97 4.15 10.28
C ASP A 68 -8.44 4.02 10.41
N ARG A 69 -7.92 2.88 10.88
CA ARG A 69 -6.47 2.62 10.92
C ARG A 69 -5.84 2.44 9.54
N ILE A 70 -6.45 1.64 8.67
CA ILE A 70 -5.96 1.41 7.29
C ILE A 70 -5.84 2.73 6.52
N PHE A 71 -6.85 3.59 6.63
CA PHE A 71 -6.87 4.89 5.96
C PHE A 71 -6.25 6.02 6.80
N LEU A 72 -5.59 5.65 7.91
CA LEU A 72 -4.82 6.55 8.77
C LEU A 72 -5.65 7.74 9.28
N GLU A 73 -6.94 7.51 9.54
CA GLU A 73 -7.85 8.51 10.09
C GLU A 73 -7.32 9.04 11.42
N GLY A 74 -7.25 10.37 11.54
CA GLY A 74 -6.64 11.05 12.69
C GLY A 74 -5.16 11.40 12.54
N LYS A 75 -4.45 10.90 11.52
CA LYS A 75 -3.11 11.40 11.15
C LYS A 75 -3.20 12.64 10.25
N THR A 76 -2.25 13.55 10.42
CA THR A 76 -2.06 14.70 9.53
C THR A 76 -1.61 14.27 8.14
N ALA A 77 -1.79 15.13 7.13
CA ALA A 77 -1.32 14.87 5.78
C ALA A 77 0.19 14.56 5.72
N GLU A 78 0.98 15.23 6.55
CA GLU A 78 2.43 15.01 6.64
C GLU A 78 2.75 13.62 7.22
N GLU A 79 2.10 13.23 8.31
CA GLU A 79 2.31 11.91 8.91
C GLU A 79 1.89 10.77 7.97
N LYS A 80 0.82 10.98 7.19
CA LYS A 80 0.41 10.02 6.15
C LYS A 80 1.48 9.91 5.06
N LEU A 81 1.97 11.05 4.57
CA LEU A 81 2.99 11.09 3.53
C LEU A 81 4.29 10.40 3.97
N GLU A 82 4.74 10.64 5.20
CA GLU A 82 5.95 10.01 5.75
C GLU A 82 5.81 8.48 5.88
N LEU A 83 4.63 8.01 6.28
CA LEU A 83 4.35 6.58 6.32
C LEU A 83 4.31 5.97 4.91
N GLU A 84 3.70 6.65 3.95
CA GLU A 84 3.64 6.23 2.55
C GLU A 84 5.04 6.16 1.92
N LYS A 85 5.90 7.15 2.19
CA LYS A 85 7.31 7.14 1.79
C LYS A 85 8.03 5.93 2.37
N LYS A 86 7.88 5.68 3.67
CA LYS A 86 8.52 4.56 4.36
C LYS A 86 8.07 3.21 3.79
N ILE A 87 6.77 3.00 3.63
CA ILE A 87 6.21 1.77 3.06
C ILE A 87 6.70 1.58 1.61
N THR A 88 6.68 2.63 0.80
CA THR A 88 7.16 2.58 -0.59
C THR A 88 8.65 2.21 -0.64
N ALA A 89 9.47 2.81 0.22
CA ALA A 89 10.89 2.49 0.31
C ALA A 89 11.14 1.01 0.64
N ILE A 90 10.36 0.47 1.58
CA ILE A 90 10.45 -0.93 1.97
C ILE A 90 10.08 -1.84 0.79
N PHE A 91 8.98 -1.59 0.10
CA PHE A 91 8.60 -2.38 -1.08
C PHE A 91 9.60 -2.26 -2.22
N SER A 92 10.15 -1.07 -2.47
CA SER A 92 11.24 -0.87 -3.45
C SER A 92 12.45 -1.77 -3.15
N ASP A 93 12.88 -1.82 -1.88
CA ASP A 93 13.99 -2.68 -1.46
C ASP A 93 13.67 -4.17 -1.64
N ILE A 94 12.44 -4.60 -1.28
CA ILE A 94 12.01 -5.99 -1.40
C ILE A 94 11.93 -6.43 -2.89
N ILE A 95 11.37 -5.59 -3.76
CA ILE A 95 11.34 -5.84 -5.21
C ILE A 95 12.77 -5.92 -5.76
N ARG A 96 13.65 -5.00 -5.34
CA ARG A 96 15.07 -5.03 -5.74
C ARG A 96 15.74 -6.33 -5.31
N PHE A 97 15.57 -6.76 -4.06
CA PHE A 97 16.14 -8.01 -3.54
C PHE A 97 15.64 -9.23 -4.30
N TYR A 98 14.36 -9.25 -4.67
CA TYR A 98 13.80 -10.29 -5.53
C TYR A 98 14.49 -10.32 -6.91
N HIS A 99 14.63 -9.17 -7.58
CA HIS A 99 15.30 -9.08 -8.88
C HIS A 99 16.80 -9.44 -8.81
N GLU A 100 17.47 -9.13 -7.70
CA GLU A 100 18.85 -9.53 -7.40
C GLU A 100 18.97 -11.01 -7.01
N ARG A 101 17.85 -11.72 -6.83
CA ARG A 101 17.76 -13.12 -6.38
C ARG A 101 18.41 -13.35 -5.03
N LYS A 102 18.26 -12.39 -4.11
CA LYS A 102 18.75 -12.54 -2.74
C LYS A 102 17.97 -13.63 -1.99
N PRO A 103 18.65 -14.56 -1.30
CA PRO A 103 17.98 -15.52 -0.44
C PRO A 103 17.17 -14.83 0.65
N VAL A 104 16.03 -15.40 1.03
CA VAL A 104 15.22 -14.88 2.15
C VAL A 104 16.03 -14.86 3.45
N ASP A 105 16.97 -15.78 3.63
CA ASP A 105 17.82 -15.91 4.84
C ASP A 105 18.92 -14.83 4.93
N GLU A 106 19.13 -14.02 3.89
CA GLU A 106 20.16 -13.00 3.90
C GLU A 106 19.79 -11.89 4.92
N LEU A 107 20.77 -11.46 5.72
CA LEU A 107 20.56 -10.49 6.80
C LEU A 107 19.82 -9.23 6.33
N ALA A 108 20.22 -8.66 5.19
CA ALA A 108 19.60 -7.46 4.64
C ALA A 108 18.12 -7.66 4.27
N VAL A 109 17.74 -8.88 3.87
CA VAL A 109 16.36 -9.24 3.54
C VAL A 109 15.54 -9.41 4.82
N GLN A 110 16.10 -10.09 5.83
CA GLN A 110 15.47 -10.25 7.14
C GLN A 110 15.27 -8.91 7.87
N GLU A 111 16.27 -8.02 7.86
CA GLU A 111 16.17 -6.68 8.42
C GLU A 111 15.04 -5.88 7.77
N LYS A 112 14.90 -5.99 6.45
CA LYS A 112 13.83 -5.31 5.72
C LYS A 112 12.44 -5.88 6.01
N GLY A 113 12.34 -7.21 6.14
CA GLY A 113 11.11 -7.88 6.58
C GLY A 113 10.69 -7.47 8.00
N LEU A 114 11.65 -7.35 8.91
CA LEU A 114 11.41 -6.86 10.27
C LEU A 114 10.98 -5.39 10.28
N GLU A 115 11.60 -4.56 9.45
CA GLU A 115 11.18 -3.16 9.27
C GLU A 115 9.73 -3.07 8.80
N LEU A 116 9.33 -3.88 7.83
CA LEU A 116 7.94 -3.97 7.37
C LEU A 116 7.00 -4.39 8.50
N MET A 117 7.35 -5.44 9.24
CA MET A 117 6.55 -5.91 10.38
C MET A 117 6.38 -4.85 11.47
N ASN A 118 7.43 -4.08 11.76
CA ASN A 118 7.35 -2.99 12.73
C ASN A 118 6.41 -1.88 12.26
N VAL A 119 6.46 -1.51 10.98
CA VAL A 119 5.53 -0.54 10.40
C VAL A 119 4.10 -1.05 10.45
N LEU A 120 3.88 -2.31 10.04
CA LEU A 120 2.55 -2.93 10.11
C LEU A 120 2.04 -2.99 11.55
N THR A 121 2.89 -3.27 12.54
CA THR A 121 2.48 -3.30 13.96
C THR A 121 2.24 -1.91 14.54
N GLU A 122 2.91 -0.88 14.03
CA GLU A 122 2.67 0.51 14.42
C GLU A 122 1.31 1.02 13.91
N VAL A 123 0.90 0.53 12.74
CA VAL A 123 -0.38 0.89 12.11
C VAL A 123 -1.52 -0.01 12.61
N PHE A 124 -1.25 -1.30 12.77
CA PHE A 124 -2.19 -2.35 13.14
C PHE A 124 -1.84 -2.96 14.49
N GLU A 125 -2.78 -2.99 15.41
CA GLU A 125 -2.62 -3.80 16.61
C GLU A 125 -2.75 -5.30 16.23
N LEU A 126 -2.02 -6.18 16.92
CA LEU A 126 -1.99 -7.62 16.63
C LEU A 126 -3.38 -8.27 16.62
N GLU A 127 -4.34 -7.68 17.34
CA GLU A 127 -5.74 -8.12 17.40
C GLU A 127 -6.49 -8.03 16.07
N TYR A 128 -6.03 -7.24 15.10
CA TYR A 128 -6.68 -7.09 13.79
C TYR A 128 -6.11 -8.01 12.70
N PHE A 129 -5.08 -8.82 12.99
CA PHE A 129 -4.48 -9.70 11.99
C PHE A 129 -5.45 -10.78 11.49
N ASP A 130 -6.31 -11.30 12.36
CA ASP A 130 -7.31 -12.31 11.99
C ASP A 130 -8.38 -11.71 11.05
N GLU A 131 -8.84 -10.47 11.31
CA GLU A 131 -9.75 -9.73 10.43
C GLU A 131 -9.09 -9.42 9.06
N LEU A 132 -7.79 -9.08 9.05
CA LEU A 132 -7.05 -8.83 7.82
C LEU A 132 -6.88 -10.10 6.97
N GLU A 133 -6.67 -11.26 7.60
CA GLU A 133 -6.51 -12.55 6.92
C GLU A 133 -7.83 -13.02 6.28
N GLU A 134 -8.97 -12.88 6.96
CA GLU A 134 -10.30 -13.25 6.45
C GLU A 134 -10.70 -12.44 5.21
N ILE A 135 -10.32 -11.16 5.17
CA ILE A 135 -10.58 -10.30 4.01
C ILE A 135 -9.56 -10.56 2.89
N SER A 136 -8.33 -10.99 3.24
CA SER A 136 -7.31 -11.37 2.26
C SER A 136 -7.76 -12.45 1.28
N GLU A 137 -8.52 -13.43 1.77
CA GLU A 137 -9.13 -14.50 0.98
C GLU A 137 -10.29 -13.98 0.09
N GLY A 138 -11.01 -12.94 0.53
CA GLY A 138 -12.08 -12.27 -0.22
C GLY A 138 -11.60 -11.31 -1.31
N PHE A 139 -10.33 -10.89 -1.28
CA PHE A 139 -9.74 -9.94 -2.24
C PHE A 139 -9.44 -10.53 -3.62
N GLY A 140 -9.35 -11.86 -3.76
CA GLY A 140 -8.84 -12.52 -4.96
C GLY A 140 -9.64 -12.33 -6.26
N ASP A 141 -10.92 -11.93 -6.17
CA ASP A 141 -11.85 -11.97 -7.32
C ASP A 141 -12.53 -10.62 -7.67
N LYS A 142 -12.17 -9.50 -7.02
CA LYS A 142 -12.84 -8.20 -7.27
C LYS A 142 -11.90 -7.05 -7.64
N SER A 143 -12.11 -6.58 -8.87
CA SER A 143 -11.39 -5.53 -9.63
C SER A 143 -11.18 -4.15 -9.00
N LEU A 144 -11.61 -3.91 -7.77
CA LEU A 144 -11.42 -2.64 -7.07
C LEU A 144 -10.01 -2.52 -6.44
N LEU A 145 -9.36 -3.66 -6.17
CA LEU A 145 -8.00 -3.76 -5.64
C LEU A 145 -7.01 -4.37 -6.65
N HIS A 146 -7.40 -4.49 -7.92
CA HIS A 146 -6.52 -4.94 -9.02
C HIS A 146 -5.41 -3.94 -9.37
N THR A 147 -4.95 -3.13 -8.43
CA THR A 147 -3.55 -2.80 -8.45
C THR A 147 -2.81 -3.85 -7.67
N LYS A 148 -2.46 -4.93 -8.38
CA LYS A 148 -1.35 -5.76 -7.96
C LYS A 148 -0.11 -4.87 -7.98
N VAL A 149 0.16 -4.25 -6.84
CA VAL A 149 1.35 -3.43 -6.63
C VAL A 149 2.60 -4.32 -6.79
N LEU A 150 2.46 -5.62 -6.54
CA LEU A 150 3.48 -6.64 -6.66
C LEU A 150 3.05 -7.72 -7.67
N THR A 151 4.01 -8.32 -8.37
CA THR A 151 3.74 -9.55 -9.12
C THR A 151 3.51 -10.71 -8.15
N ASN A 152 2.82 -11.78 -8.60
CA ASN A 152 2.60 -12.97 -7.78
C ASN A 152 3.92 -13.56 -7.24
N GLU A 153 5.02 -13.46 -8.00
CA GLU A 153 6.31 -13.98 -7.54
C GLU A 153 6.91 -13.13 -6.42
N VAL A 154 6.78 -11.80 -6.52
CA VAL A 154 7.22 -10.89 -5.44
C VAL A 154 6.34 -11.04 -4.20
N GLU A 155 5.03 -11.23 -4.37
CA GLU A 155 4.11 -11.53 -3.26
C GLU A 155 4.49 -12.83 -2.53
N ALA A 156 4.82 -13.88 -3.28
CA ALA A 156 5.28 -15.15 -2.70
C ALA A 156 6.61 -14.95 -1.94
N TYR A 157 7.57 -14.24 -2.54
CA TYR A 157 8.85 -13.93 -1.91
C TYR A 157 8.67 -13.12 -0.62
N LEU A 158 7.80 -12.11 -0.63
CA LEU A 158 7.44 -11.34 0.55
C LEU A 158 6.82 -12.21 1.65
N THR A 159 5.90 -13.12 1.27
CA THR A 159 5.25 -14.04 2.20
C THR A 159 6.28 -14.94 2.89
N ASP A 160 7.27 -15.43 2.15
CA ASP A 160 8.37 -16.23 2.69
C ASP A 160 9.23 -15.42 3.68
N ILE A 161 9.55 -14.16 3.35
CA ILE A 161 10.29 -13.24 4.25
C ILE A 161 9.52 -13.05 5.55
N LEU A 162 8.24 -12.70 5.47
CA LEU A 162 7.41 -12.42 6.65
C LEU A 162 7.22 -13.66 7.52
N SER A 163 7.02 -14.83 6.91
CA SER A 163 6.92 -16.10 7.62
C SER A 163 8.21 -16.38 8.40
N LYS A 164 9.37 -16.14 7.77
CA LYS A 164 10.67 -16.35 8.39
C LYS A 164 10.94 -15.41 9.56
N VAL A 165 10.68 -14.12 9.38
CA VAL A 165 10.79 -13.11 10.46
C VAL A 165 9.90 -13.48 11.65
N ARG A 166 8.71 -14.02 11.40
CA ARG A 166 7.78 -14.46 12.45
C ARG A 166 8.26 -15.70 13.20
N GLU A 167 8.99 -16.61 12.53
CA GLU A 167 9.59 -17.80 13.14
C GLU A 167 10.81 -17.45 14.00
N GLU A 168 11.66 -16.54 13.54
CA GLU A 168 12.90 -16.15 14.24
C GLU A 168 12.66 -15.14 15.38
N GLY A 169 11.53 -14.43 15.36
CA GLY A 169 11.10 -13.54 16.45
C GLY A 169 10.42 -14.23 17.63
N ARG A 170 10.30 -15.57 17.64
CA ARG A 170 9.80 -16.38 18.77
C ARG A 170 10.94 -16.97 19.60
#